data_AF-A0A7Y3NH26-F1
#
_entry.id   AF-A0A7Y3NH26-F1
#
_cell.length_a   1.000
_cell.length_b   1.000
_cell.length_c   1.000
_cell.angle_alpha   90.00
_cell.angle_beta   90.00
_cell.angle_gamma   90.00
#
_symmetry.space_group_name_H-M   'P 1'
#
loop_
_entity.id
_entity.type
_entity.pdbx_description
1 polymer ?
#
loop_
_entity_poly.entity_id
_entity_poly.type
_entity_poly.pdbx_seq_one_letter_code
_entity_poly.pdbx_strand_id
1 'polypeptide(L)'
;SHPEPGCPFAPRCTRVRPVCTHLALVFISHDLELVAGLSDRILVMYAGLILETGPVRQVLDSPRSPYTQALLSSRLVWGQRWTTHPLTLIPGNPPDPSHPEPGCPFAPRCTRVRPVCTQQIPPLTATGEHQFRCFNPEVPL
;
A
#
# COMPACT_ATOMS: atom_id res chain seq x y z
N SER A 1 45.65 -21.05 2.58
CA SER A 1 45.41 -22.06 1.53
C SER A 1 44.31 -23.01 1.97
N HIS A 2 43.05 -22.62 1.79
CA HIS A 2 41.91 -23.52 1.63
C HIS A 2 40.91 -22.81 0.69
N PRO A 3 40.38 -23.51 -0.33
CA PRO A 3 39.63 -22.89 -1.42
C PRO A 3 38.17 -22.67 -1.04
N GLU A 4 37.61 -21.53 -1.43
CA GLU A 4 36.16 -21.32 -1.46
C GLU A 4 35.54 -22.16 -2.59
N PRO A 5 34.40 -22.85 -2.37
CA PRO A 5 33.63 -23.39 -3.46
C PRO A 5 32.86 -22.25 -4.13
N GLY A 6 33.21 -21.97 -5.37
CA GLY A 6 32.58 -20.97 -6.21
C GLY A 6 31.07 -21.16 -6.35
N CYS A 7 30.40 -20.05 -6.66
CA CYS A 7 29.03 -20.04 -7.15
C CYS A 7 29.07 -19.88 -8.68
N PRO A 8 28.92 -20.95 -9.47
CA PRO A 8 28.73 -20.85 -10.90
C PRO A 8 27.22 -20.74 -11.16
N PHE A 9 26.74 -19.55 -11.55
CA PHE A 9 25.39 -19.31 -12.07
C PHE A 9 24.19 -19.59 -11.12
N ALA A 10 23.72 -18.56 -10.40
CA ALA A 10 22.35 -18.49 -9.90
C ALA A 10 21.72 -17.11 -10.23
N PRO A 11 20.71 -17.02 -11.11
CA PRO A 11 20.15 -15.76 -11.62
C PRO A 11 19.04 -15.15 -10.73
N ARG A 12 19.09 -15.30 -9.40
CA ARG A 12 18.08 -14.71 -8.50
C ARG A 12 18.70 -14.19 -7.20
N CYS A 13 19.20 -12.97 -7.25
CA CYS A 13 19.50 -12.18 -6.07
C CYS A 13 18.24 -11.41 -5.62
N THR A 14 17.17 -12.12 -5.24
CA THR A 14 15.86 -11.53 -4.87
C THR A 14 15.71 -11.25 -3.38
N ARG A 15 16.76 -11.39 -2.58
CA ARG A 15 16.68 -11.15 -1.13
C ARG A 15 17.94 -10.46 -0.65
N VAL A 16 17.80 -9.20 -0.25
CA VAL A 16 18.80 -8.52 0.59
C VAL A 16 18.86 -9.30 1.89
N ARG A 17 19.88 -10.16 2.06
CA ARG A 17 20.15 -10.79 3.36
C ARG A 17 20.79 -9.72 4.26
N PRO A 18 20.16 -9.28 5.35
CA PRO A 18 20.80 -8.34 6.24
C PRO A 18 21.90 -9.08 7.02
N VAL A 19 23.14 -8.64 6.82
CA VAL A 19 24.33 -9.05 7.58
C VAL A 19 24.38 -8.32 8.96
N CYS A 20 23.33 -7.58 9.32
CA CYS A 20 23.23 -6.84 10.58
C CYS A 20 21.95 -7.24 11.31
N THR A 21 22.08 -7.96 12.43
CA THR A 21 20.94 -8.52 13.21
C THR A 21 20.19 -7.51 14.09
N HIS A 22 20.58 -6.22 14.08
CA HIS A 22 19.93 -5.14 14.85
C HIS A 22 19.77 -3.88 14.01
N LEU A 23 18.99 -3.97 12.92
CA LEU A 23 18.72 -2.85 12.03
C LEU A 23 17.22 -2.76 11.75
N ALA A 24 16.66 -1.57 11.91
CA ALA A 24 15.33 -1.23 11.39
C ALA A 24 15.50 -0.41 10.12
N LEU A 25 14.79 -0.79 9.06
CA LEU A 25 14.80 -0.11 7.77
C LEU A 25 13.40 0.43 7.48
N VAL A 26 13.34 1.68 7.02
CA VAL A 26 12.11 2.30 6.52
C VAL A 26 12.34 2.60 5.04
N PHE A 27 11.57 1.92 4.19
CA PHE A 27 11.57 2.15 2.75
C PHE A 27 10.37 3.01 2.37
N ILE A 28 10.60 4.07 1.59
CA ILE A 28 9.56 4.95 1.07
C ILE A 28 9.54 4.82 -0.44
N SER A 29 8.41 4.38 -0.99
CA SER A 29 8.19 4.25 -2.43
C SER A 29 6.73 4.51 -2.78
N HIS A 30 6.48 4.78 -4.05
CA HIS A 30 5.15 4.86 -4.65
C HIS A 30 4.67 3.52 -5.21
N ASP A 31 5.56 2.53 -5.31
CA ASP A 31 5.28 1.18 -5.79
C ASP A 31 5.10 0.22 -4.60
N LEU A 32 3.86 -0.24 -4.40
CA LEU A 32 3.54 -1.16 -3.31
C LEU A 32 4.11 -2.56 -3.53
N GLU A 33 4.28 -3.03 -4.77
CA GLU A 33 4.85 -4.36 -5.03
C GLU A 33 6.34 -4.40 -4.65
N LEU A 34 7.07 -3.33 -4.96
CA LEU A 34 8.45 -3.18 -4.52
C LEU A 34 8.57 -3.19 -3.00
N VAL A 35 7.75 -2.38 -2.31
CA VAL A 35 7.79 -2.29 -0.83
C VAL A 35 7.40 -3.62 -0.18
N ALA A 36 6.43 -4.33 -0.77
CA ALA A 36 5.99 -5.65 -0.32
C ALA A 36 7.12 -6.71 -0.32
N GLY A 37 8.02 -6.64 -1.30
CA GLY A 37 9.14 -7.57 -1.41
C GLY A 37 10.27 -7.31 -0.40
N LEU A 38 10.29 -6.13 0.22
CA LEU A 38 11.39 -5.66 1.08
C LEU A 38 11.02 -5.50 2.56
N SER A 39 9.73 -5.46 2.89
CA SER A 39 9.24 -5.03 4.20
C SER A 39 8.38 -6.11 4.86
N ASP A 40 8.37 -6.17 6.20
CA ASP A 40 7.44 -7.02 6.95
C ASP A 40 6.05 -6.37 7.10
N ARG A 41 6.02 -5.03 7.13
CA ARG A 41 4.83 -4.19 7.31
C ARG A 41 4.79 -3.08 6.28
N ILE A 42 3.59 -2.63 5.92
CA ILE A 42 3.36 -1.49 5.02
C ILE A 42 2.59 -0.39 5.75
N LEU A 43 2.90 0.86 5.41
CA LEU A 43 2.10 2.04 5.73
C LEU A 43 1.68 2.69 4.41
N VAL A 44 0.37 2.84 4.21
CA VAL A 44 -0.21 3.55 3.08
C VAL A 44 -0.65 4.92 3.56
N MET A 45 -0.08 5.96 2.95
CA MET A 45 -0.36 7.35 3.29
C MET A 45 -1.00 8.09 2.12
N TYR A 46 -1.87 9.04 2.44
CA TYR A 46 -2.45 9.97 1.48
C TYR A 46 -2.61 11.35 2.11
N ALA A 47 -2.12 12.39 1.43
CA ALA A 47 -2.16 13.78 1.91
C ALA A 47 -1.70 13.94 3.38
N GLY A 48 -0.58 13.30 3.73
CA GLY A 48 -0.01 13.35 5.08
C GLY A 48 -0.70 12.45 6.12
N LEU A 49 -1.77 11.75 5.78
CA LEU A 49 -2.51 10.88 6.70
C LEU A 49 -2.23 9.40 6.40
N ILE A 50 -1.89 8.63 7.44
CA ILE A 50 -1.85 7.15 7.34
C ILE A 50 -3.29 6.67 7.21
N LEU A 51 -3.64 6.16 6.03
CA LEU A 51 -4.97 5.62 5.75
C LEU A 51 -5.04 4.14 6.08
N GLU A 52 -3.93 3.41 6.00
CA GLU A 52 -3.89 1.98 6.24
C GLU A 52 -2.48 1.49 6.61
N THR A 53 -2.37 0.54 7.53
CA THR A 53 -1.10 -0.10 7.90
C THR A 53 -1.32 -1.50 8.45
N GLY A 54 -0.36 -2.39 8.25
CA GLY A 54 -0.41 -3.75 8.77
C GLY A 54 0.68 -4.63 8.18
N PRO A 55 0.68 -5.94 8.51
CA PRO A 55 1.49 -6.94 7.82
C PRO A 55 1.24 -6.87 6.30
N VAL A 56 2.31 -7.00 5.50
CA VAL A 56 2.25 -6.87 4.03
C VAL A 56 1.08 -7.66 3.43
N ARG A 57 0.95 -8.94 3.80
CA ARG A 57 -0.10 -9.81 3.26
C ARG A 57 -1.51 -9.31 3.55
N GLN A 58 -1.77 -8.83 4.77
CA GLN A 58 -3.11 -8.34 5.13
C GLN A 58 -3.48 -7.08 4.35
N VAL A 59 -2.55 -6.14 4.19
CA VAL A 59 -2.78 -4.89 3.47
C VAL A 59 -2.96 -5.12 1.96
N LEU A 60 -2.25 -6.08 1.37
CA LEU A 60 -2.30 -6.33 -0.07
C LEU A 60 -3.43 -7.29 -0.49
N ASP A 61 -3.68 -8.34 0.30
CA ASP A 61 -4.66 -9.38 -0.05
C ASP A 61 -6.07 -8.99 0.40
N SER A 62 -6.21 -8.15 1.43
CA SER A 62 -7.50 -7.75 2.00
C SER A 62 -7.50 -6.27 2.41
N PRO A 63 -7.22 -5.34 1.49
CA PRO A 63 -7.19 -3.91 1.78
C PRO A 63 -8.54 -3.46 2.35
N ARG A 64 -8.51 -2.59 3.36
CA ARG A 64 -9.70 -2.01 3.99
C ARG A 64 -9.94 -0.58 3.55
N SER A 65 -8.89 0.16 3.17
CA SER A 65 -9.04 1.50 2.62
C SER A 65 -9.41 1.44 1.14
N PRO A 66 -10.47 2.16 0.71
CA PRO A 66 -10.78 2.31 -0.71
C PRO A 66 -9.60 2.89 -1.52
N TYR A 67 -8.73 3.67 -0.88
CA TYR A 67 -7.52 4.17 -1.53
C TYR A 67 -6.50 3.07 -1.80
N THR A 68 -6.23 2.20 -0.82
CA THR A 68 -5.30 1.06 -0.98
C THR A 68 -5.82 0.10 -2.04
N GLN A 69 -7.11 -0.20 -2.02
CA GLN A 69 -7.77 -1.01 -3.05
C GLN A 69 -7.62 -0.37 -4.43
N ALA A 70 -7.82 0.94 -4.55
CA ALA A 70 -7.64 1.63 -5.83
C ALA A 70 -6.18 1.56 -6.32
N LEU A 71 -5.19 1.73 -5.42
CA LEU A 71 -3.77 1.57 -5.76
C LEU A 71 -3.42 0.14 -6.20
N LEU A 72 -4.03 -0.88 -5.61
CA LEU A 72 -3.91 -2.29 -6.01
C LEU A 72 -4.50 -2.51 -7.40
N SER A 73 -5.67 -1.94 -7.69
CA SER A 73 -6.35 -2.07 -8.99
C SER A 73 -5.68 -1.27 -10.12
N SER A 74 -4.81 -0.31 -9.80
CA SER A 74 -4.07 0.49 -10.80
C SER A 74 -2.74 -0.15 -11.24
N ARG A 75 -2.42 -1.38 -10.80
CA ARG A 75 -1.13 -2.02 -11.12
C ARG A 75 -1.16 -2.84 -12.38
N LEU A 76 0.02 -2.96 -12.99
CA LEU A 76 0.25 -3.83 -14.13
C LEU A 76 0.68 -5.20 -13.66
N VAL A 77 -0.20 -6.18 -13.79
CA VAL A 77 0.14 -7.58 -13.52
C VAL A 77 0.85 -8.16 -14.73
N TRP A 78 2.13 -8.52 -14.57
CA TRP A 78 2.92 -9.19 -15.61
C TRP A 78 2.22 -10.47 -16.09
N GLY A 79 2.10 -10.61 -17.41
CA GLY A 79 1.41 -11.76 -18.03
C GLY A 79 -0.10 -11.59 -18.22
N GLN A 80 -0.70 -10.52 -17.69
CA GLN A 80 -2.08 -10.19 -18.04
C GLN A 80 -2.15 -9.38 -19.34
N ARG A 81 -3.00 -9.84 -20.26
CA ARG A 81 -3.24 -9.14 -21.52
C ARG A 81 -4.12 -7.93 -21.25
N TRP A 82 -3.62 -6.74 -21.58
CA TRP A 82 -4.30 -5.44 -21.43
C TRP A 82 -5.73 -5.40 -22.00
N THR A 83 -6.04 -6.25 -22.98
CA THR A 83 -7.38 -6.39 -23.57
C THR A 83 -8.41 -7.00 -22.63
N THR A 84 -7.98 -7.67 -21.56
CA THR A 84 -8.82 -8.48 -20.67
C THR A 84 -9.02 -7.81 -19.31
N HIS A 85 -8.06 -6.99 -18.87
CA HIS A 85 -8.10 -6.24 -17.62
C HIS A 85 -7.60 -4.81 -17.89
N PRO A 86 -8.50 -3.87 -18.23
CA PRO A 86 -8.11 -2.49 -18.44
C PRO A 86 -7.61 -1.88 -17.13
N LEU A 87 -6.55 -1.07 -17.20
CA LEU A 87 -6.04 -0.33 -16.06
C LEU A 87 -7.15 0.55 -15.47
N THR A 88 -7.42 0.39 -14.17
CA THR A 88 -8.34 1.27 -13.46
C THR A 88 -7.57 2.44 -12.89
N LEU A 89 -7.88 3.65 -13.37
CA LEU A 89 -7.28 4.88 -12.86
C LEU A 89 -8.07 5.40 -11.66
N ILE A 90 -7.37 5.97 -10.68
CA ILE A 90 -8.00 6.70 -9.58
C ILE A 90 -8.48 8.06 -10.12
N PRO A 91 -9.80 8.34 -10.15
CA PRO A 91 -10.33 9.54 -10.78
C PRO A 91 -9.91 10.82 -10.06
N GLY A 92 -9.88 11.93 -10.79
CA GLY A 92 -9.57 13.26 -10.25
C GLY A 92 -8.11 13.47 -9.85
N ASN A 93 -7.83 14.67 -9.32
CA ASN A 93 -6.49 15.09 -8.92
C ASN A 93 -6.29 14.98 -7.39
N PRO A 94 -5.06 14.76 -6.92
CA PRO A 94 -4.76 14.86 -5.49
C PRO A 94 -5.14 16.23 -4.90
N PRO A 95 -5.58 16.28 -3.62
CA PRO A 95 -5.88 17.55 -2.96
C PRO A 95 -4.60 18.39 -2.80
N ASP A 96 -4.76 19.70 -2.75
CA ASP A 96 -3.65 20.62 -2.46
C ASP A 96 -3.25 20.48 -0.98
N PRO A 97 -2.02 20.06 -0.68
CA PRO A 97 -1.57 19.93 0.70
C PRO A 97 -1.48 21.27 1.45
N SER A 98 -1.44 22.41 0.73
CA SER A 98 -1.38 23.76 1.31
C SER A 98 -2.74 24.23 1.85
N HIS A 99 -3.82 23.65 1.32
CA HIS A 99 -5.20 23.98 1.66
C HIS A 99 -6.00 22.70 1.95
N PRO A 100 -5.75 22.03 3.09
CA PRO A 100 -6.44 20.80 3.43
C PRO A 100 -7.92 21.07 3.74
N GLU A 101 -8.79 20.45 2.95
CA GLU A 101 -10.23 20.40 3.23
C GLU A 101 -10.52 19.60 4.50
N PRO A 102 -11.60 19.92 5.24
CA PRO A 102 -11.99 19.17 6.41
C PRO A 102 -12.35 17.71 6.05
N GLY A 103 -12.08 16.81 6.98
CA GLY A 103 -12.47 15.41 6.88
C GLY A 103 -11.43 14.50 6.24
N CYS A 104 -11.89 13.40 5.64
CA CYS A 104 -11.05 12.43 4.96
C CYS A 104 -10.45 13.04 3.67
N PRO A 105 -9.11 13.11 3.53
CA PRO A 105 -8.49 13.73 2.37
C PRO A 105 -8.77 13.00 1.06
N PHE A 106 -9.11 11.70 1.12
CA PHE A 106 -9.46 10.90 -0.05
C PHE A 106 -10.94 11.01 -0.44
N ALA A 107 -11.80 11.67 0.36
CA ALA A 107 -13.23 11.76 0.11
C ALA A 107 -13.61 12.22 -1.31
N PRO A 108 -12.94 13.24 -1.92
CA PRO A 108 -13.29 13.71 -3.27
C PRO A 108 -13.07 12.68 -4.39
N ARG A 109 -12.24 11.65 -4.14
CA ARG A 109 -11.85 10.63 -5.11
C ARG A 109 -12.32 9.23 -4.73
N CYS A 110 -12.99 9.11 -3.58
CA CYS A 110 -13.40 7.84 -3.01
C CYS A 110 -14.73 7.37 -3.62
N THR A 111 -14.73 6.17 -4.21
CA THR A 111 -15.94 5.51 -4.75
C THR A 111 -16.94 5.09 -3.66
N ARG A 112 -16.51 5.09 -2.39
CA ARG A 112 -17.28 4.65 -1.22
C ARG A 112 -17.57 5.79 -0.24
N VAL A 113 -17.50 7.03 -0.69
CA VAL A 113 -17.68 8.23 0.13
C VAL A 113 -19.05 8.25 0.84
N ARG A 114 -19.08 8.72 2.08
CA ARG A 114 -20.30 9.00 2.85
C ARG A 114 -20.32 10.48 3.25
N PRO A 115 -21.48 11.08 3.56
CA PRO A 115 -21.56 12.48 3.97
C PRO A 115 -20.64 12.85 5.16
N VAL A 116 -20.44 11.93 6.10
CA VAL A 116 -19.52 12.14 7.24
C VAL A 116 -18.04 12.27 6.83
N CYS A 117 -17.65 11.72 5.67
CA CYS A 117 -16.26 11.72 5.21
C CYS A 117 -15.76 13.12 4.84
N THR A 118 -16.62 14.06 4.47
CA THR A 118 -16.22 15.45 4.15
C THR A 118 -16.23 16.36 5.37
N GLN A 119 -16.59 15.84 6.54
CA GLN A 119 -16.74 16.61 7.78
C GLN A 119 -15.75 16.14 8.85
N GLN A 120 -15.41 14.85 8.86
CA GLN A 120 -14.62 14.24 9.92
C GLN A 120 -13.55 13.31 9.36
N ILE A 121 -12.38 13.31 9.99
CA ILE A 121 -11.34 12.33 9.73
C ILE A 121 -11.78 11.01 10.38
N PRO A 122 -11.82 9.88 9.64
CA PRO A 122 -12.17 8.60 10.23
C PRO A 122 -11.19 8.24 11.36
N PRO A 123 -11.69 7.72 12.50
CA PRO A 123 -10.81 7.23 13.56
C PRO A 123 -9.97 6.06 13.04
N LEU A 124 -8.81 5.85 13.66
CA LEU A 124 -7.97 4.69 13.37
C LEU A 124 -8.67 3.45 13.95
N THR A 125 -9.15 2.58 13.07
CA THR A 125 -9.82 1.32 13.41
C THR A 125 -8.80 0.19 13.27
N ALA A 126 -8.79 -0.76 14.21
CA ALA A 126 -7.88 -1.91 14.20
C ALA A 126 -8.65 -3.22 14.09
N THR A 127 -8.11 -4.18 13.33
CA THR A 127 -8.53 -5.57 13.25
C THR A 127 -7.29 -6.44 13.37
N GLY A 128 -6.95 -6.85 14.60
CA GLY A 128 -5.66 -7.45 14.90
C GLY A 128 -4.51 -6.46 14.68
N GLU A 129 -3.52 -6.83 13.88
CA GLU A 129 -2.39 -5.95 13.52
C GLU A 129 -2.67 -4.98 12.37
N HIS A 130 -3.81 -5.13 11.70
CA HIS A 130 -4.24 -4.31 10.56
C HIS A 130 -5.01 -3.09 11.07
N GLN A 131 -4.56 -1.90 10.72
CA GLN A 131 -5.20 -0.64 11.09
C GLN A 131 -5.55 0.19 9.86
N PHE A 132 -6.69 0.88 9.88
CA PHE A 132 -7.15 1.72 8.78
C PHE A 132 -8.05 2.87 9.23
N ARG A 133 -8.16 3.91 8.40
CA ARG A 133 -9.08 5.05 8.59
C ARG A 133 -10.15 5.06 7.51
N CYS A 134 -11.33 4.52 7.80
CA CYS A 134 -12.45 4.58 6.86
C CYS A 134 -13.81 4.43 7.58
N PHE A 135 -14.80 5.26 7.22
CA PHE A 135 -16.19 5.12 7.68
C PHE A 135 -17.00 4.11 6.86
N ASN A 136 -16.49 3.64 5.72
CA ASN A 136 -17.11 2.66 4.84
C ASN A 136 -16.03 1.76 4.20
N PRO A 137 -15.32 0.97 5.01
CA PRO A 137 -14.19 0.19 4.55
C PRO A 137 -14.60 -0.84 3.49
N GLU A 138 -13.65 -1.28 2.68
CA GLU A 138 -13.84 -2.44 1.81
C GLU A 138 -14.13 -3.69 2.66
N VAL A 139 -14.88 -4.61 2.07
CA VAL A 139 -15.17 -5.91 2.65
C VAL A 139 -14.23 -6.92 1.99
N PRO A 140 -13.40 -7.65 2.76
CA PRO A 140 -12.58 -8.73 2.22
C PRO A 140 -13.49 -9.74 1.52
N LEU A 141 -13.09 -10.17 0.32
CA LEU A 141 -13.76 -11.24 -0.42
C LEU A 141 -13.59 -12.59 0.28
#